data_AF-A0A8C3R2Z5-F1
#
_entry.id   AF-A0A8C3R2Z5-F1
#
_cell.length_a   1.000
_cell.length_b   1.000
_cell.length_c   1.000
_cell.angle_alpha   90.00
_cell.angle_beta   90.00
_cell.angle_gamma   90.00
#
_symmetry.space_group_name_H-M   'P 1'
#
loop_
_entity.id
_entity.type
_entity.pdbx_description
1 polymer ?
#
loop_
_entity_poly.entity_id
_entity_poly.type
_entity_poly.pdbx_seq_one_letter_code
_entity_poly.pdbx_strand_id
1 'polypeptide(L)'
;RKVSRLNVTAAEWRDSTFSCRVTHEATGTEWEEPVFSPEFSLFLSEFFLLFLPEFSPFLLKSFRFFPPNFHFFSPNFLPSFALFSPQILTQIFPNFRFFSSNFFFSFFSFPAPGSSPISVFILPPSPSDLYITQTPKISCLVTSLPSDQDLSITWSRPSGGGALREPLPLKLTNQYNGTFTALSQLPVTTADWEGGASFACRVGHADLPAPVERTMEKRQGKSLPPSVYLIPPPADELSGPRPTLSLTCLVRGFFPENIDVQWQKNHESLGFAQNAENFGASTAPARREKGGAGSFFLYSRLEVEREEWEKGTTFVCTVVHEGLPLRFVQRSLHRNPGN
;
A
#
# COMPACT_ATOMS: atom_id res chain seq x y z
N ARG A 1 25.28 -0.05 17.37
CA ARG A 1 25.19 -0.91 16.16
C ARG A 1 26.31 -0.47 15.22
N LYS A 2 27.40 -1.25 15.09
CA LYS A 2 28.45 -0.97 14.10
C LYS A 2 28.03 -1.61 12.78
N VAL A 3 28.16 -0.88 11.68
CA VAL A 3 27.83 -1.38 10.33
C VAL A 3 29.12 -1.33 9.52
N SER A 4 29.59 -2.49 9.05
CA SER A 4 30.68 -2.59 8.09
C SER A 4 30.08 -2.74 6.69
N ARG A 5 30.64 -2.05 5.70
CA ARG A 5 30.20 -2.11 4.31
C ARG A 5 31.39 -2.50 3.43
N LEU A 6 31.20 -3.53 2.62
CA LEU A 6 32.13 -3.92 1.56
C LEU A 6 31.49 -3.54 0.23
N ASN A 7 32.16 -2.71 -0.56
CA ASN A 7 31.71 -2.38 -1.91
C ASN A 7 32.28 -3.42 -2.87
N VAL A 8 31.39 -4.09 -3.61
CA VAL A 8 31.76 -5.11 -4.58
C VAL A 8 31.10 -4.79 -5.91
N THR A 9 31.78 -5.05 -7.02
CA THR A 9 31.19 -4.87 -8.35
C THR A 9 30.23 -6.01 -8.69
N ALA A 10 29.29 -5.77 -9.61
CA ALA A 10 28.30 -6.77 -10.00
C ALA A 10 28.92 -8.03 -10.68
N ALA A 11 30.13 -7.91 -11.24
CA ALA A 11 30.87 -9.05 -11.78
C ALA A 11 31.44 -9.91 -10.65
N GLU A 12 32.11 -9.29 -9.67
CA GLU A 12 32.68 -9.97 -8.51
C GLU A 12 31.61 -10.64 -7.63
N TRP A 13 30.42 -10.04 -7.52
CA TRP A 13 29.30 -10.60 -6.75
C TRP A 13 28.77 -11.94 -7.30
N ARG A 14 28.91 -12.18 -8.61
CA ARG A 14 28.38 -13.41 -9.26
C ARG A 14 29.32 -14.60 -9.12
N ASP A 15 30.62 -14.36 -9.19
CA ASP A 15 31.61 -15.43 -9.32
C ASP A 15 32.37 -15.75 -8.01
N SER A 16 32.13 -14.98 -6.93
CA SER A 16 32.82 -15.13 -5.65
C SER A 16 31.87 -15.36 -4.47
N THR A 17 32.34 -16.07 -3.44
CA THR A 17 31.60 -16.27 -2.19
C THR A 17 32.07 -15.25 -1.16
N PHE A 18 31.13 -14.52 -0.57
CA PHE A 18 31.42 -13.51 0.46
C PHE A 18 30.96 -14.02 1.82
N SER A 19 31.65 -13.67 2.90
CA SER A 19 31.21 -13.98 4.25
C SER A 19 31.36 -12.77 5.16
N CYS A 20 30.43 -12.62 6.11
CA CYS A 20 30.49 -11.61 7.14
C CYS A 20 30.99 -12.25 8.43
N ARG A 21 32.19 -11.86 8.87
CA ARG A 21 32.75 -12.29 10.15
C ARG A 21 32.58 -11.21 11.22
N VAL A 22 32.08 -11.60 12.38
CA VAL A 22 31.95 -10.74 13.57
C VAL A 22 32.71 -11.38 14.72
N THR A 23 33.60 -10.61 15.33
CA THR A 23 34.35 -11.02 16.53
C THR A 23 33.91 -10.18 17.72
N HIS A 24 33.57 -10.82 18.83
CA HIS A 24 33.16 -10.13 20.06
C HIS A 24 34.36 -9.95 21.00
N GLU A 25 34.79 -8.71 21.17
CA GLU A 25 36.05 -8.33 21.83
C GLU A 25 36.15 -8.76 23.30
N ALA A 26 35.02 -8.89 24.01
CA ALA A 26 35.01 -9.28 25.42
C ALA A 26 34.97 -10.81 25.65
N THR A 27 34.56 -11.61 24.67
CA THR A 27 34.40 -13.08 24.80
C THR A 27 35.29 -13.88 23.86
N GLY A 28 35.93 -13.23 22.88
CA GLY A 28 36.78 -13.88 21.86
C GLY A 28 36.02 -14.78 20.88
N THR A 29 34.69 -14.80 20.94
CA THR A 29 33.85 -15.64 20.08
C THR A 29 33.76 -15.04 18.68
N GLU A 30 34.16 -15.83 17.67
CA GLU A 30 34.02 -15.48 16.26
C GLU A 30 32.79 -16.14 15.66
N TRP A 31 32.10 -15.41 14.79
CA TRP A 31 30.96 -15.92 14.04
C TRP A 31 31.05 -15.46 12.59
N GLU A 32 30.83 -16.38 11.64
CA GLU A 32 30.97 -16.13 10.22
C GLU A 32 29.73 -16.64 9.47
N GLU A 33 29.09 -15.75 8.72
CA GLU A 33 27.92 -16.08 7.90
C GLU A 33 28.21 -15.84 6.41
N PRO A 34 28.04 -16.85 5.53
CA PRO A 34 28.17 -16.65 4.10
C PRO A 34 27.00 -15.83 3.54
N VAL A 35 27.30 -14.95 2.59
CA VAL A 35 26.34 -14.10 1.89
C VAL A 35 26.29 -14.57 0.44
N PHE A 36 25.11 -15.05 0.02
CA PHE A 36 24.89 -15.61 -1.31
C PHE A 36 24.18 -14.62 -2.24
N SER A 37 24.40 -14.76 -3.53
CA SER A 37 23.66 -14.02 -4.54
C SER A 37 22.19 -14.47 -4.59
N PRO A 38 21.25 -13.61 -5.07
CA PRO A 38 19.83 -13.94 -5.13
C PRO A 38 19.53 -15.18 -5.99
N GLU A 39 20.31 -15.38 -7.06
CA GLU A 39 20.18 -16.52 -7.98
C GLU A 39 20.55 -17.84 -7.29
N PHE A 40 21.57 -17.85 -6.43
CA PHE A 40 22.00 -19.03 -5.67
C PHE A 40 21.03 -19.38 -4.52
N SER A 41 20.40 -18.35 -3.92
CA SER A 41 19.39 -18.52 -2.86
C SER A 41 18.11 -19.20 -3.37
N LEU A 42 17.72 -18.95 -4.62
CA LEU A 42 16.58 -19.61 -5.27
C LEU A 42 16.89 -21.08 -5.55
N PHE A 43 18.09 -21.36 -6.06
CA PHE A 43 18.54 -22.72 -6.38
C PHE A 43 18.61 -23.64 -5.15
N LEU A 44 19.12 -23.13 -4.01
CA LEU A 44 19.15 -23.89 -2.75
C LEU A 44 17.74 -24.16 -2.20
N SER A 45 16.80 -23.23 -2.38
CA SER A 45 15.41 -23.41 -1.92
C SER A 45 14.64 -24.44 -2.76
N GLU A 46 14.85 -24.46 -4.08
CA GLU A 46 14.24 -25.44 -4.97
C GLU A 46 14.85 -26.84 -4.78
N PHE A 47 16.17 -26.93 -4.57
CA PHE A 47 16.84 -28.20 -4.32
C PHE A 47 16.41 -28.84 -2.98
N PHE A 48 16.13 -28.03 -1.95
CA PHE A 48 15.62 -28.52 -0.67
C PHE A 48 14.14 -28.93 -0.72
N LEU A 49 13.32 -28.30 -1.56
CA LEU A 49 11.90 -28.64 -1.72
C LEU A 49 11.64 -29.87 -2.59
N LEU A 50 12.59 -30.22 -3.47
CA LEU A 50 12.46 -31.38 -4.37
C LEU A 50 12.82 -32.74 -3.73
N PHE A 51 13.57 -32.78 -2.62
CA PHE A 51 14.13 -34.04 -2.10
C PHE A 51 13.63 -34.54 -0.73
N LEU A 52 12.88 -33.76 0.06
CA LEU A 52 12.39 -34.24 1.38
C LEU A 52 11.01 -33.70 1.74
N PRO A 53 9.90 -34.36 1.35
CA PRO A 53 8.57 -33.96 1.81
C PRO A 53 8.15 -34.58 3.15
N GLU A 54 8.95 -35.42 3.83
CA GLU A 54 8.51 -36.15 5.04
C GLU A 54 9.53 -36.25 6.19
N PHE A 55 10.14 -35.14 6.64
CA PHE A 55 10.82 -35.14 7.96
C PHE A 55 10.30 -34.04 8.87
N SER A 56 9.78 -34.46 10.04
CA SER A 56 9.34 -33.59 11.12
C SER A 56 10.49 -32.71 11.67
N PRO A 57 10.21 -31.58 12.34
CA PRO A 57 11.17 -30.48 12.56
C PRO A 57 12.27 -30.75 13.62
N PHE A 58 12.54 -31.99 14.02
CA PHE A 58 13.45 -32.31 15.13
C PHE A 58 14.89 -32.72 14.75
N LEU A 59 15.26 -32.77 13.46
CA LEU A 59 16.60 -33.23 13.03
C LEU A 59 17.41 -32.22 12.19
N LEU A 60 17.20 -30.91 12.37
CA LEU A 60 18.00 -29.88 11.66
C LEU A 60 19.41 -29.63 12.23
N LYS A 61 19.89 -30.41 13.22
CA LYS A 61 21.17 -30.12 13.90
C LYS A 61 22.40 -30.89 13.41
N SER A 62 22.35 -31.74 12.38
CA SER A 62 23.50 -32.62 12.06
C SER A 62 23.97 -32.71 10.60
N PHE A 63 23.52 -31.89 9.65
CA PHE A 63 24.04 -31.97 8.27
C PHE A 63 25.01 -30.82 7.95
N ARG A 64 26.29 -31.05 8.29
CA ARG A 64 27.44 -30.45 7.60
C ARG A 64 27.93 -31.44 6.54
N PHE A 65 28.57 -30.92 5.50
CA PHE A 65 29.28 -31.59 4.39
C PHE A 65 28.52 -31.74 3.06
N PHE A 66 28.75 -30.76 2.17
CA PHE A 66 29.03 -31.04 0.76
C PHE A 66 30.42 -30.46 0.42
N PRO A 67 31.27 -31.18 -0.35
CA PRO A 67 32.61 -30.71 -0.73
C PRO A 67 32.56 -29.70 -1.91
N PRO A 68 33.61 -28.89 -2.12
CA PRO A 68 33.51 -27.57 -2.77
C PRO A 68 33.57 -27.55 -4.31
N ASN A 69 33.50 -28.70 -5.00
CA ASN A 69 33.81 -28.76 -6.45
C ASN A 69 32.63 -29.26 -7.31
N PHE A 70 31.56 -28.47 -7.42
CA PHE A 70 30.53 -28.67 -8.45
C PHE A 70 30.31 -27.37 -9.23
N HIS A 71 30.86 -27.30 -10.44
CA HIS A 71 30.62 -26.22 -11.41
C HIS A 71 29.48 -26.63 -12.36
N PHE A 72 28.43 -25.82 -12.48
CA PHE A 72 27.37 -26.00 -13.48
C PHE A 72 27.52 -25.01 -14.64
N PHE A 73 27.37 -25.54 -15.85
CA PHE A 73 27.45 -24.83 -17.12
C PHE A 73 26.22 -23.93 -17.38
N SER A 74 26.48 -22.83 -18.10
CA SER A 74 25.61 -21.73 -18.56
C SER A 74 24.24 -22.12 -19.15
N PRO A 75 23.20 -21.24 -19.09
CA PRO A 75 21.81 -21.58 -19.36
C PRO A 75 21.46 -21.30 -20.82
N ASN A 76 21.29 -22.35 -21.62
CA ASN A 76 20.60 -22.24 -22.91
C ASN A 76 20.23 -23.63 -23.38
N PHE A 77 19.25 -24.27 -22.75
CA PHE A 77 18.46 -25.33 -23.36
C PHE A 77 17.23 -25.52 -22.49
N LEU A 78 16.05 -25.21 -23.02
CA LEU A 78 14.83 -25.86 -22.58
C LEU A 78 15.03 -27.37 -22.79
N PRO A 79 14.59 -28.23 -21.88
CA PRO A 79 14.10 -29.51 -22.34
C PRO A 79 12.73 -29.82 -21.74
N SER A 80 11.82 -30.12 -22.65
CA SER A 80 10.76 -31.11 -22.48
C SER A 80 11.19 -32.19 -21.49
N PHE A 81 10.47 -32.33 -20.38
CA PHE A 81 10.74 -33.36 -19.38
C PHE A 81 10.51 -34.74 -20.01
N ALA A 82 11.59 -35.37 -20.45
CA ALA A 82 11.61 -36.76 -20.83
C ALA A 82 11.45 -37.62 -19.56
N LEU A 83 10.47 -38.51 -19.60
CA LEU A 83 10.26 -39.57 -18.62
C LEU A 83 11.54 -40.41 -18.49
N PHE A 84 12.26 -40.28 -17.38
CA PHE A 84 13.36 -41.19 -17.08
C PHE A 84 12.81 -42.56 -16.68
N SER A 85 13.28 -43.60 -17.38
CA SER A 85 13.01 -45.01 -17.05
C SER A 85 13.48 -45.33 -15.62
N PRO A 86 12.72 -46.14 -14.84
CA PRO A 86 12.98 -46.39 -13.42
C PRO A 86 14.33 -47.06 -13.10
N GLN A 87 15.09 -47.49 -14.11
CA GLN A 87 16.39 -48.15 -13.96
C GLN A 87 17.54 -47.19 -13.62
N ILE A 88 17.40 -45.88 -13.89
CA ILE A 88 18.47 -44.89 -13.61
C ILE A 88 18.41 -44.38 -12.17
N LEU A 89 17.21 -44.25 -11.57
CA LEU A 89 17.05 -43.79 -10.18
C LEU A 89 17.67 -44.76 -9.16
N THR A 90 17.70 -46.06 -9.45
CA THR A 90 18.26 -47.08 -8.56
C THR A 90 19.79 -47.06 -8.49
N GLN A 91 20.49 -46.45 -9.45
CA GLN A 91 21.96 -46.31 -9.37
C GLN A 91 22.41 -45.11 -8.53
N ILE A 92 21.56 -44.09 -8.40
CA ILE A 92 21.90 -42.86 -7.68
C ILE A 92 21.58 -42.98 -6.18
N PHE A 93 20.58 -43.79 -5.81
CA PHE A 93 20.14 -43.98 -4.42
C PHE A 93 19.94 -45.46 -4.07
N PRO A 94 20.99 -46.19 -3.63
CA PRO A 94 20.92 -47.64 -3.42
C PRO A 94 20.05 -48.07 -2.23
N ASN A 95 19.59 -47.14 -1.38
CA ASN A 95 18.85 -47.43 -0.15
C ASN A 95 17.36 -47.04 -0.17
N PHE A 96 16.82 -46.55 -1.30
CA PHE A 96 15.41 -46.13 -1.39
C PHE A 96 14.57 -47.14 -2.19
N ARG A 97 13.53 -47.71 -1.55
CA ARG A 97 12.51 -48.53 -2.23
C ARG A 97 11.34 -47.64 -2.67
N PHE A 98 11.12 -47.53 -3.98
CA PHE A 98 9.98 -46.79 -4.55
C PHE A 98 8.77 -47.73 -4.70
N PHE A 99 7.66 -47.41 -4.05
CA PHE A 99 6.38 -48.08 -4.30
C PHE A 99 5.66 -47.40 -5.47
N SER A 100 5.32 -48.20 -6.48
CA SER A 100 4.58 -47.78 -7.67
C SER A 100 3.11 -47.54 -7.31
N SER A 101 2.65 -46.29 -7.40
CA SER A 101 1.23 -45.98 -7.57
C SER A 101 1.08 -44.74 -8.46
N ASN A 102 0.40 -44.91 -9.58
CA ASN A 102 0.14 -43.88 -10.58
C ASN A 102 -0.61 -42.68 -9.98
N PHE A 103 0.08 -41.56 -9.76
CA PHE A 103 -0.54 -40.28 -9.41
C PHE A 103 -0.80 -39.48 -10.69
N PHE A 104 -2.07 -39.27 -11.00
CA PHE A 104 -2.51 -38.28 -11.98
C PHE A 104 -2.22 -36.88 -11.42
N PHE A 105 -1.26 -36.16 -12.00
CA PHE A 105 -1.04 -34.76 -11.67
C PHE A 105 -2.08 -33.89 -12.39
N SER A 106 -3.08 -33.40 -11.65
CA SER A 106 -3.86 -32.26 -12.10
C SER A 106 -2.95 -31.03 -12.10
N PHE A 107 -2.75 -30.42 -13.27
CA PHE A 107 -2.02 -29.17 -13.42
C PHE A 107 -2.77 -28.05 -12.69
N PHE A 108 -2.41 -27.79 -11.43
CA PHE A 108 -2.69 -26.51 -10.80
C PHE A 108 -1.69 -25.52 -11.37
N SER A 109 -2.15 -24.56 -12.19
CA SER A 109 -1.35 -23.38 -12.52
C SER A 109 -1.08 -22.62 -11.23
N PHE A 110 0.12 -22.76 -10.69
CA PHE A 110 0.56 -21.90 -9.61
C PHE A 110 0.82 -20.50 -10.18
N PRO A 111 0.21 -19.44 -9.62
CA PRO A 111 0.53 -18.07 -10.04
C PRO A 111 2.01 -17.80 -9.81
N ALA A 112 2.63 -17.09 -10.76
CA ALA A 112 4.04 -16.79 -10.76
C ALA A 112 4.48 -16.16 -9.42
N PRO A 113 5.62 -16.59 -8.84
CA PRO A 113 6.10 -16.07 -7.57
C PRO A 113 6.51 -14.60 -7.73
N GLY A 114 5.63 -13.69 -7.34
CA GLY A 114 5.90 -12.25 -7.38
C GLY A 114 4.67 -11.34 -7.43
N SER A 115 3.47 -11.85 -7.77
CA SER A 115 2.26 -11.03 -7.79
C SER A 115 1.63 -10.91 -6.40
N SER A 116 1.52 -9.69 -5.89
CA SER A 116 0.67 -9.39 -4.73
C SER A 116 -0.80 -9.73 -5.07
N PRO A 117 -1.59 -10.28 -4.15
CA PRO A 117 -2.98 -10.65 -4.43
C PRO A 117 -3.84 -9.43 -4.78
N ILE A 118 -4.80 -9.62 -5.70
CA ILE A 118 -5.78 -8.60 -6.07
C ILE A 118 -6.52 -8.14 -4.82
N SER A 119 -6.52 -6.83 -4.57
CA SER A 119 -7.14 -6.23 -3.39
C SER A 119 -8.24 -5.27 -3.79
N VAL A 120 -9.42 -5.43 -3.19
CA VAL A 120 -10.60 -4.61 -3.45
C VAL A 120 -10.90 -3.73 -2.24
N PHE A 121 -11.05 -2.44 -2.46
CA PHE A 121 -11.40 -1.44 -1.45
C PHE A 121 -12.62 -0.68 -1.90
N ILE A 122 -13.53 -0.41 -0.98
CA ILE A 122 -14.67 0.50 -1.20
C ILE A 122 -14.49 1.70 -0.28
N LEU A 123 -14.61 2.90 -0.85
CA LEU A 123 -14.34 4.16 -0.18
C LEU A 123 -15.64 4.98 -0.08
N PRO A 124 -15.90 5.62 1.07
CA PRO A 124 -17.06 6.50 1.22
C PRO A 124 -16.95 7.72 0.29
N PRO A 125 -18.06 8.42 0.04
CA PRO A 125 -18.00 9.70 -0.64
C PRO A 125 -17.21 10.71 0.19
N SER A 126 -16.47 11.56 -0.51
CA SER A 126 -15.73 12.67 0.10
C SER A 126 -16.71 13.62 0.81
N PRO A 127 -16.41 14.07 2.04
CA PRO A 127 -17.20 15.08 2.74
C PRO A 127 -17.45 16.35 1.91
N SER A 128 -16.47 16.77 1.12
CA SER A 128 -16.59 17.88 0.18
C SER A 128 -17.61 17.61 -0.89
N ASP A 129 -17.57 16.42 -1.50
CA ASP A 129 -18.55 16.06 -2.52
C ASP A 129 -19.96 15.92 -1.95
N LEU A 130 -20.09 15.52 -0.69
CA LEU A 130 -21.36 15.44 0.02
C LEU A 130 -21.97 16.81 0.35
N TYR A 131 -21.18 17.69 0.95
CA TYR A 131 -21.69 18.90 1.63
C TYR A 131 -21.40 20.20 0.89
N ILE A 132 -20.41 20.21 -0.01
CA ILE A 132 -19.99 21.41 -0.74
C ILE A 132 -20.42 21.34 -2.21
N THR A 133 -19.96 20.33 -2.96
CA THR A 133 -20.28 20.23 -4.40
C THR A 133 -21.61 19.53 -4.68
N GLN A 134 -22.17 18.82 -3.68
CA GLN A 134 -23.40 18.03 -3.81
C GLN A 134 -23.36 17.00 -4.95
N THR A 135 -22.18 16.46 -5.24
CA THR A 135 -21.98 15.40 -6.24
C THR A 135 -21.29 14.16 -5.66
N PRO A 136 -21.82 13.57 -4.57
CA PRO A 136 -21.16 12.47 -3.87
C PRO A 136 -21.05 11.23 -4.75
N LYS A 137 -19.88 10.58 -4.67
CA LYS A 137 -19.55 9.37 -5.41
C LYS A 137 -18.94 8.34 -4.47
N ILE A 138 -19.42 7.11 -4.52
CA ILE A 138 -18.77 5.98 -3.84
C ILE A 138 -17.73 5.41 -4.79
N SER A 139 -16.54 5.13 -4.29
CA SER A 139 -15.43 4.67 -5.14
C SER A 139 -15.05 3.24 -4.79
N CYS A 140 -14.96 2.38 -5.79
CA CYS A 140 -14.45 1.02 -5.69
C CYS A 140 -13.08 0.97 -6.35
N LEU A 141 -12.05 0.76 -5.54
CA LEU A 141 -10.65 0.74 -5.92
C LEU A 141 -10.15 -0.71 -5.91
N VAL A 142 -9.68 -1.18 -7.06
CA VAL A 142 -9.08 -2.50 -7.22
C VAL A 142 -7.60 -2.32 -7.54
N THR A 143 -6.74 -2.91 -6.72
CA THR A 143 -5.28 -2.81 -6.86
C THR A 143 -4.66 -4.17 -7.12
N SER A 144 -3.43 -4.15 -7.64
CA SER A 144 -2.65 -5.36 -7.93
C SER A 144 -3.28 -6.26 -9.00
N LEU A 145 -3.97 -5.66 -9.98
CA LEU A 145 -4.51 -6.40 -11.12
C LEU A 145 -3.37 -6.78 -12.07
N PRO A 146 -3.27 -8.05 -12.50
CA PRO A 146 -2.25 -8.46 -13.46
C PRO A 146 -2.60 -8.05 -14.89
N SER A 147 -3.90 -7.97 -15.23
CA SER A 147 -4.39 -7.49 -16.51
C SER A 147 -5.76 -6.80 -16.34
N ASP A 148 -6.24 -6.17 -17.41
CA ASP A 148 -7.58 -5.61 -17.53
C ASP A 148 -8.59 -6.61 -18.15
N GLN A 149 -8.10 -7.73 -18.66
CA GLN A 149 -8.92 -8.78 -19.26
C GLN A 149 -9.78 -9.45 -18.20
N ASP A 150 -11.02 -9.78 -18.54
CA ASP A 150 -11.99 -10.43 -17.65
C ASP A 150 -12.33 -9.67 -16.36
N LEU A 151 -11.93 -8.39 -16.26
CA LEU A 151 -12.32 -7.52 -15.17
C LEU A 151 -13.80 -7.16 -15.31
N SER A 152 -14.60 -7.58 -14.33
CA SER A 152 -16.01 -7.19 -14.21
C SER A 152 -16.24 -6.48 -12.89
N ILE A 153 -16.78 -5.26 -12.95
CA ILE A 153 -17.14 -4.48 -11.76
C ILE A 153 -18.62 -4.13 -11.86
N THR A 154 -19.39 -4.60 -10.89
CA THR A 154 -20.84 -4.38 -10.83
C THR A 154 -21.22 -3.74 -9.51
N TRP A 155 -22.22 -2.87 -9.56
CA TRP A 155 -22.75 -2.20 -8.38
C TRP A 155 -24.14 -2.75 -8.05
N SER A 156 -24.39 -2.94 -6.76
CA SER A 156 -25.69 -3.33 -6.25
C SER A 156 -26.05 -2.49 -5.03
N ARG A 157 -27.34 -2.47 -4.71
CA ARG A 157 -27.88 -1.71 -3.59
C ARG A 157 -28.60 -2.66 -2.62
N PRO A 158 -27.89 -3.25 -1.64
CA PRO A 158 -28.49 -4.23 -0.74
C PRO A 158 -29.62 -3.65 0.13
N SER A 159 -29.53 -2.37 0.51
CA SER A 159 -30.57 -1.66 1.27
C SER A 159 -30.84 -0.26 0.71
N GLY A 160 -32.11 0.15 0.68
CA GLY A 160 -32.53 1.50 0.28
C GLY A 160 -33.51 1.57 -0.90
N GLY A 161 -33.72 0.47 -1.64
CA GLY A 161 -34.66 0.44 -2.78
C GLY A 161 -34.28 1.39 -3.94
N GLY A 162 -34.94 1.24 -5.08
CA GLY A 162 -34.73 2.10 -6.25
C GLY A 162 -33.55 1.71 -7.15
N ALA A 163 -33.58 2.23 -8.38
CA ALA A 163 -32.55 1.98 -9.37
C ALA A 163 -31.26 2.75 -9.05
N LEU A 164 -30.11 2.11 -9.29
CA LEU A 164 -28.81 2.77 -9.22
C LEU A 164 -28.66 3.74 -10.41
N ARG A 165 -27.93 4.84 -10.19
CA ARG A 165 -27.43 5.66 -11.28
C ARG A 165 -26.36 4.89 -12.04
N GLU A 166 -26.16 5.25 -13.31
CA GLU A 166 -25.09 4.66 -14.11
C GLU A 166 -23.72 5.02 -13.50
N PRO A 167 -22.83 4.03 -13.28
CA PRO A 167 -21.47 4.29 -12.86
C PRO A 167 -20.71 5.16 -13.86
N LEU A 168 -19.79 5.99 -13.36
CA LEU A 168 -18.89 6.74 -14.22
C LEU A 168 -17.95 5.81 -15.01
N PRO A 169 -17.42 6.26 -16.16
CA PRO A 169 -16.48 5.47 -16.94
C PRO A 169 -15.34 4.94 -16.08
N LEU A 170 -15.06 3.65 -16.22
CA LEU A 170 -14.02 2.96 -15.48
C LEU A 170 -12.65 3.59 -15.78
N LYS A 171 -11.92 3.98 -14.73
CA LYS A 171 -10.56 4.53 -14.88
C LYS A 171 -9.55 3.45 -14.58
N LEU A 172 -8.76 3.06 -15.58
CA LEU A 172 -7.62 2.16 -15.42
C LEU A 172 -6.32 2.94 -15.40
N THR A 173 -5.39 2.55 -14.55
CA THR A 173 -4.08 3.17 -14.42
C THR A 173 -3.01 2.10 -14.29
N ASN A 174 -2.05 2.10 -15.21
CA ASN A 174 -0.89 1.23 -15.14
C ASN A 174 0.10 1.75 -14.08
N GLN A 175 0.57 0.85 -13.20
CA GLN A 175 1.50 1.15 -12.13
C GLN A 175 2.93 0.78 -12.54
N TYR A 176 3.93 1.46 -11.97
CA TYR A 176 5.35 1.19 -12.25
C TYR A 176 5.79 -0.25 -11.89
N ASN A 177 5.04 -0.93 -11.02
CA ASN A 177 5.27 -2.33 -10.67
C ASN A 177 4.71 -3.32 -11.71
N GLY A 178 4.17 -2.85 -12.83
CA GLY A 178 3.59 -3.66 -13.90
C GLY A 178 2.18 -4.17 -13.63
N THR A 179 1.54 -3.74 -12.53
CA THR A 179 0.13 -4.06 -12.23
C THR A 179 -0.80 -2.93 -12.66
N PHE A 180 -2.08 -3.23 -12.82
CA PHE A 180 -3.13 -2.25 -13.07
C PHE A 180 -3.87 -1.91 -11.78
N THR A 181 -4.33 -0.66 -11.72
CA THR A 181 -5.29 -0.18 -10.72
C THR A 181 -6.56 0.22 -11.46
N ALA A 182 -7.70 -0.33 -11.04
CA ALA A 182 -9.00 0.03 -11.59
C ALA A 182 -9.81 0.81 -10.55
N LEU A 183 -10.40 1.93 -10.99
CA LEU A 183 -11.25 2.79 -10.17
C LEU A 183 -12.62 2.94 -10.83
N SER A 184 -13.63 2.33 -10.21
CA SER A 184 -15.04 2.51 -10.57
C SER A 184 -15.69 3.47 -9.59
N GLN A 185 -16.48 4.43 -10.07
CA GLN A 185 -17.14 5.42 -9.24
C GLN A 185 -18.64 5.43 -9.50
N LEU A 186 -19.44 5.24 -8.45
CA LEU A 186 -20.89 5.27 -8.50
C LEU A 186 -21.41 6.61 -7.96
N PRO A 187 -22.04 7.46 -8.80
CA PRO A 187 -22.73 8.65 -8.32
C PRO A 187 -23.91 8.26 -7.42
N VAL A 188 -23.99 8.85 -6.24
CA VAL A 188 -25.08 8.65 -5.27
C VAL A 188 -25.76 9.97 -4.93
N THR A 189 -26.87 9.94 -4.20
CA THR A 189 -27.47 11.17 -3.67
C THR A 189 -27.05 11.37 -2.21
N THR A 190 -26.97 12.64 -1.78
CA THR A 190 -26.70 12.96 -0.37
C THR A 190 -27.79 12.41 0.55
N ALA A 191 -29.05 12.41 0.10
CA ALA A 191 -30.17 11.86 0.86
C ALA A 191 -30.03 10.34 1.08
N ASP A 192 -29.63 9.59 0.05
CA ASP A 192 -29.40 8.15 0.15
C ASP A 192 -28.26 7.82 1.14
N TRP A 193 -27.16 8.57 1.04
CA TRP A 193 -26.00 8.37 1.92
C TRP A 193 -26.32 8.71 3.38
N GLU A 194 -26.92 9.89 3.62
CA GLU A 194 -27.30 10.33 4.97
C GLU A 194 -28.42 9.47 5.57
N GLY A 195 -29.31 8.94 4.72
CA GLY A 195 -30.36 7.99 5.10
C GLY A 195 -29.84 6.60 5.47
N GLY A 196 -28.55 6.33 5.30
CA GLY A 196 -27.93 5.05 5.66
C GLY A 196 -28.18 3.94 4.64
N ALA A 197 -28.40 4.27 3.36
CA ALA A 197 -28.45 3.26 2.31
C ALA A 197 -27.09 2.55 2.17
N SER A 198 -27.13 1.25 1.87
CA SER A 198 -25.92 0.46 1.60
C SER A 198 -25.70 0.28 0.11
N PHE A 199 -24.43 0.32 -0.27
CA PHE A 199 -23.96 0.16 -1.64
C PHE A 199 -22.87 -0.90 -1.68
N ALA A 200 -22.98 -1.85 -2.60
CA ALA A 200 -22.01 -2.92 -2.74
C ALA A 200 -21.35 -2.88 -4.12
N CYS A 201 -20.03 -3.03 -4.13
CA CYS A 201 -19.23 -3.22 -5.32
C CYS A 201 -18.79 -4.68 -5.38
N ARG A 202 -19.14 -5.37 -6.47
CA ARG A 202 -18.76 -6.76 -6.74
C ARG A 202 -17.79 -6.80 -7.91
N VAL A 203 -16.59 -7.35 -7.63
CA VAL A 203 -15.46 -7.42 -8.55
C VAL A 203 -15.19 -8.88 -8.92
N GLY A 204 -15.20 -9.19 -10.21
CA GLY A 204 -14.76 -10.47 -10.77
C GLY A 204 -13.52 -10.29 -11.65
N HIS A 205 -12.64 -11.28 -11.63
CA HIS A 205 -11.43 -11.35 -12.45
C HIS A 205 -10.99 -12.82 -12.57
N ALA A 206 -10.31 -13.22 -13.64
CA ALA A 206 -9.89 -14.61 -13.87
C ALA A 206 -8.97 -15.15 -12.75
N ASP A 207 -8.09 -14.32 -12.22
CA ASP A 207 -7.19 -14.65 -11.11
C ASP A 207 -7.85 -14.58 -9.71
N LEU A 208 -9.15 -14.31 -9.63
CA LEU A 208 -9.90 -14.42 -8.39
C LEU A 208 -10.66 -15.75 -8.35
N PRO A 209 -10.48 -16.58 -7.30
CA PRO A 209 -11.19 -17.87 -7.19
C PRO A 209 -12.71 -17.70 -7.10
N ALA A 210 -13.18 -16.56 -6.59
CA ALA A 210 -14.57 -16.17 -6.58
C ALA A 210 -14.68 -14.63 -6.63
N PRO A 211 -15.79 -14.08 -7.16
CA PRO A 211 -16.02 -12.64 -7.14
C PRO A 211 -15.99 -12.07 -5.71
N VAL A 212 -15.26 -10.97 -5.52
CA VAL A 212 -15.12 -10.28 -4.24
C VAL A 212 -16.14 -9.15 -4.16
N GLU A 213 -16.99 -9.17 -3.13
CA GLU A 213 -17.96 -8.12 -2.87
C GLU A 213 -17.56 -7.30 -1.64
N ARG A 214 -17.67 -5.98 -1.74
CA ARG A 214 -17.44 -5.03 -0.64
C ARG A 214 -18.60 -4.05 -0.54
N THR A 215 -19.10 -3.89 0.68
CA THR A 215 -20.24 -3.02 0.97
C THR A 215 -19.80 -1.79 1.74
N MET A 216 -20.46 -0.67 1.46
CA MET A 216 -20.26 0.62 2.12
C MET A 216 -21.61 1.22 2.49
N GLU A 217 -21.69 1.70 3.71
CA GLU A 217 -22.83 2.40 4.26
C GLU A 217 -22.32 3.49 5.21
N LYS A 218 -23.15 4.51 5.44
CA LYS A 218 -22.80 5.55 6.41
C LYS A 218 -22.77 4.95 7.82
N ARG A 219 -21.65 5.15 8.53
CA ARG A 219 -21.57 4.80 9.96
C ARG A 219 -22.54 5.67 10.75
N GLN A 220 -23.59 5.06 11.31
CA GLN A 220 -24.52 5.74 12.20
C GLN A 220 -23.94 5.88 13.61
N GLY A 221 -24.37 6.93 14.32
CA GLY A 221 -24.08 7.10 15.75
C GLY A 221 -23.46 8.45 16.07
N LYS A 222 -22.56 8.43 17.07
CA LYS A 222 -21.91 9.63 17.59
C LYS A 222 -21.11 10.33 16.51
N SER A 223 -21.27 11.65 16.39
CA SER A 223 -20.39 12.51 15.60
C SER A 223 -19.75 13.55 16.53
N LEU A 224 -18.46 13.82 16.33
CA LEU A 224 -17.71 14.82 17.08
C LEU A 224 -17.16 15.88 16.12
N PRO A 225 -17.45 17.17 16.33
CA PRO A 225 -16.88 18.23 15.51
C PRO A 225 -15.36 18.35 15.69
N PRO A 226 -14.59 18.59 14.62
CA PRO A 226 -13.17 18.91 14.73
C PRO A 226 -12.93 20.27 15.38
N SER A 227 -11.90 20.33 16.22
CA SER A 227 -11.20 21.56 16.56
C SER A 227 -10.08 21.79 15.56
N VAL A 228 -10.05 22.99 14.97
CA VAL A 228 -9.10 23.37 13.91
C VAL A 228 -8.20 24.49 14.38
N TYR A 229 -6.89 24.26 14.31
CA TYR A 229 -5.84 25.18 14.71
C TYR A 229 -4.89 25.43 13.54
N LEU A 230 -4.61 26.70 13.23
CA LEU A 230 -3.59 27.07 12.26
C LEU A 230 -2.33 27.47 13.01
N ILE A 231 -1.22 26.91 12.56
CA ILE A 231 0.10 27.09 13.14
C ILE A 231 0.94 27.82 12.08
N PRO A 232 1.50 29.00 12.42
CA PRO A 232 2.36 29.76 11.52
C PRO A 232 3.70 29.05 11.27
N PRO A 233 4.50 29.54 10.32
CA PRO A 233 5.83 29.01 10.11
C PRO A 233 6.65 29.09 11.41
N PRO A 234 7.41 28.05 11.77
CA PRO A 234 8.27 28.09 12.96
C PRO A 234 9.32 29.19 12.84
N ALA A 235 9.74 29.75 13.98
CA ALA A 235 10.69 30.87 14.04
C ALA A 235 12.03 30.59 13.33
N ASP A 236 12.49 29.35 13.37
CA ASP A 236 13.71 28.92 12.68
C ASP A 236 13.57 28.95 11.15
N GLU A 237 12.36 28.71 10.62
CA GLU A 237 12.07 28.81 9.19
C GLU A 237 11.92 30.28 8.77
N LEU A 238 11.31 31.12 9.62
CA LEU A 238 11.21 32.56 9.41
C LEU A 238 12.58 33.26 9.41
N SER A 239 13.49 32.89 10.31
CA SER A 239 14.84 33.46 10.38
C SER A 239 15.82 32.87 9.36
N GLY A 240 15.51 31.70 8.80
CA GLY A 240 16.33 31.04 7.79
C GLY A 240 16.24 31.68 6.40
N PRO A 241 17.15 31.30 5.47
CA PRO A 241 17.21 31.86 4.13
C PRO A 241 16.28 31.17 3.12
N ARG A 242 15.41 30.25 3.56
CA ARG A 242 14.59 29.44 2.64
C ARG A 242 13.57 30.32 1.91
N PRO A 243 13.41 30.17 0.58
CA PRO A 243 12.43 30.95 -0.17
C PRO A 243 10.99 30.53 0.13
N THR A 244 10.79 29.33 0.68
CA THR A 244 9.48 28.82 1.07
C THR A 244 9.33 28.70 2.58
N LEU A 245 8.08 28.78 3.03
CA LEU A 245 7.66 28.67 4.42
C LEU A 245 6.55 27.61 4.55
N SER A 246 6.40 27.06 5.76
CA SER A 246 5.46 25.97 6.01
C SER A 246 4.33 26.40 6.94
N LEU A 247 3.09 26.41 6.45
CA LEU A 247 1.89 26.57 7.27
C LEU A 247 1.34 25.19 7.65
N THR A 248 0.83 25.05 8.87
CA THR A 248 0.25 23.77 9.33
C THR A 248 -1.17 23.98 9.86
N CYS A 249 -2.11 23.16 9.40
CA CYS A 249 -3.47 23.07 9.91
C CYS A 249 -3.60 21.76 10.71
N LEU A 250 -3.69 21.88 12.03
CA LEU A 250 -3.97 20.79 12.95
C LEU A 250 -5.48 20.66 13.13
N VAL A 251 -6.00 19.49 12.79
CA VAL A 251 -7.42 19.15 12.96
C VAL A 251 -7.50 17.99 13.94
N ARG A 252 -8.23 18.14 15.04
CA ARG A 252 -8.27 17.12 16.10
C ARG A 252 -9.61 17.04 16.83
N GLY A 253 -9.83 15.92 17.53
CA GLY A 253 -11.02 15.69 18.35
C GLY A 253 -12.26 15.29 17.54
N PHE A 254 -12.11 14.96 16.26
CA PHE A 254 -13.25 14.66 15.38
C PHE A 254 -13.56 13.16 15.31
N PHE A 255 -14.79 12.85 14.93
CA PHE A 255 -15.24 11.50 14.63
C PHE A 255 -16.50 11.60 13.76
N PRO A 256 -16.66 10.79 12.69
CA PRO A 256 -15.79 9.69 12.26
C PRO A 256 -14.52 10.16 11.55
N GLU A 257 -13.74 9.22 11.02
CA GLU A 257 -12.45 9.49 10.35
C GLU A 257 -12.57 10.22 9.01
N ASN A 258 -13.76 10.20 8.38
CA ASN A 258 -14.00 10.77 7.06
C ASN A 258 -14.07 12.30 7.14
N ILE A 259 -13.02 12.98 6.66
CA ILE A 259 -12.84 14.43 6.76
C ILE A 259 -12.07 14.92 5.53
N ASP A 260 -12.40 16.12 5.06
CA ASP A 260 -11.61 16.78 4.02
C ASP A 260 -11.00 18.07 4.54
N VAL A 261 -9.77 18.34 4.10
CA VAL A 261 -9.04 19.58 4.38
C VAL A 261 -8.55 20.19 3.09
N GLN A 262 -8.78 21.49 2.94
CA GLN A 262 -8.40 22.29 1.79
C GLN A 262 -7.71 23.57 2.23
N TRP A 263 -6.84 24.06 1.35
CA TRP A 263 -6.24 25.37 1.48
C TRP A 263 -6.79 26.32 0.43
N GLN A 264 -6.93 27.57 0.82
CA GLN A 264 -7.29 28.67 -0.07
C GLN A 264 -6.28 29.80 0.16
N LYS A 265 -5.99 30.54 -0.91
CA LYS A 265 -5.11 31.70 -0.90
C LYS A 265 -5.89 32.88 -1.44
N ASN A 266 -5.98 33.97 -0.70
CA ASN A 266 -6.70 35.18 -1.11
C ASN A 266 -8.13 34.92 -1.63
N HIS A 267 -8.88 34.04 -0.96
CA HIS A 267 -10.24 33.60 -1.34
C HIS A 267 -10.34 32.79 -2.64
N GLU A 268 -9.22 32.49 -3.30
CA GLU A 268 -9.16 31.57 -4.42
C GLU A 268 -8.91 30.15 -3.91
N SER A 269 -9.78 29.22 -4.31
CA SER A 269 -9.67 27.82 -3.91
C SER A 269 -8.53 27.14 -4.65
N LEU A 270 -7.58 26.54 -3.91
CA LEU A 270 -6.48 25.76 -4.50
C LEU A 270 -6.94 24.34 -4.97
N GLY A 271 -8.26 24.12 -5.06
CA GLY A 271 -8.89 22.91 -5.59
C GLY A 271 -9.05 21.75 -4.59
N PHE A 272 -9.93 20.81 -4.93
CA PHE A 272 -10.14 19.55 -4.21
C PHE A 272 -9.22 18.46 -4.77
N ALA A 273 -8.33 17.92 -3.94
CA ALA A 273 -7.52 16.69 -4.09
C ALA A 273 -6.63 16.50 -5.34
N GLN A 274 -7.07 16.82 -6.56
CA GLN A 274 -6.31 16.56 -7.80
C GLN A 274 -5.25 17.63 -8.09
N ASN A 275 -5.36 18.81 -7.47
CA ASN A 275 -4.41 19.92 -7.63
C ASN A 275 -3.64 20.24 -6.35
N ALA A 276 -3.95 19.58 -5.22
CA ALA A 276 -3.34 19.88 -3.92
C ALA A 276 -1.82 19.70 -3.93
N GLU A 277 -1.31 18.66 -4.62
CA GLU A 277 0.12 18.43 -4.79
C GLU A 277 0.80 19.51 -5.64
N ASN A 278 0.10 20.07 -6.64
CA ASN A 278 0.61 21.15 -7.48
C ASN A 278 0.71 22.49 -6.73
N PHE A 279 -0.03 22.65 -5.64
CA PHE A 279 -0.04 23.87 -4.81
C PHE A 279 0.74 23.71 -3.49
N GLY A 280 1.56 22.66 -3.35
CA GLY A 280 2.37 22.44 -2.15
C GLY A 280 1.56 22.04 -0.90
N ALA A 281 0.30 21.64 -1.07
CA ALA A 281 -0.56 21.17 0.01
C ALA A 281 -0.44 19.65 0.19
N SER A 282 -0.12 19.21 1.40
CA SER A 282 0.00 17.79 1.75
C SER A 282 -0.76 17.49 3.03
N THR A 283 -1.71 16.56 2.97
CA THR A 283 -2.53 16.15 4.11
C THR A 283 -2.17 14.74 4.55
N ALA A 284 -1.76 14.60 5.81
CA ALA A 284 -1.49 13.30 6.40
C ALA A 284 -2.80 12.52 6.66
N PRO A 285 -2.78 11.17 6.57
CA PRO A 285 -3.96 10.37 6.90
C PRO A 285 -4.37 10.56 8.36
N ALA A 286 -5.68 10.51 8.61
CA ALA A 286 -6.24 10.62 9.95
C ALA A 286 -5.72 9.49 10.87
N ARG A 287 -5.36 9.86 12.10
CA ARG A 287 -4.86 8.94 13.13
C ARG A 287 -5.72 9.03 14.37
N ARG A 288 -5.85 7.93 15.09
CA ARG A 288 -6.59 7.90 16.36
C ARG A 288 -5.80 8.62 17.45
N GLU A 289 -6.47 9.45 18.25
CA GLU A 289 -5.88 10.07 19.43
C GLU A 289 -5.61 9.02 20.51
N LYS A 290 -4.45 9.12 21.17
CA LYS A 290 -4.10 8.27 22.32
C LYS A 290 -4.82 8.82 23.56
N GLY A 291 -5.58 7.98 24.27
CA GLY A 291 -6.17 8.33 25.57
C GLY A 291 -7.42 9.21 25.53
N GLY A 292 -8.36 8.98 24.59
CA GLY A 292 -9.61 9.73 24.48
C GLY A 292 -10.82 8.88 24.10
N ALA A 293 -11.97 9.53 23.85
CA ALA A 293 -13.25 8.90 23.51
C ALA A 293 -13.32 8.29 22.08
N GLY A 294 -12.19 7.83 21.54
CA GLY A 294 -12.08 7.27 20.19
C GLY A 294 -12.01 8.29 19.05
N SER A 295 -11.65 9.54 19.33
CA SER A 295 -11.48 10.63 18.35
C SER A 295 -10.25 10.47 17.45
N PHE A 296 -10.26 11.21 16.33
CA PHE A 296 -9.20 11.27 15.35
C PHE A 296 -8.54 12.67 15.31
N PHE A 297 -7.32 12.71 14.77
CA PHE A 297 -6.60 13.92 14.42
C PHE A 297 -5.82 13.74 13.11
N LEU A 298 -5.52 14.84 12.44
CA LEU A 298 -4.63 14.89 11.29
C LEU A 298 -3.89 16.23 11.20
N TYR A 299 -2.89 16.26 10.34
CA TYR A 299 -2.16 17.48 9.97
C TYR A 299 -2.26 17.68 8.46
N SER A 300 -2.53 18.90 8.04
CA SER A 300 -2.33 19.35 6.66
C SER A 300 -1.27 20.44 6.63
N ARG A 301 -0.27 20.30 5.76
CA ARG A 301 0.81 21.26 5.56
C ARG A 301 0.61 21.96 4.22
N LEU A 302 0.82 23.27 4.19
CA LEU A 302 0.88 24.07 2.97
C LEU A 302 2.25 24.72 2.88
N GLU A 303 2.96 24.49 1.78
CA GLU A 303 4.17 25.23 1.43
C GLU A 303 3.78 26.52 0.69
N VAL A 304 4.31 27.65 1.16
CA VAL A 304 4.02 28.99 0.62
C VAL A 304 5.30 29.75 0.33
N GLU A 305 5.25 30.69 -0.62
CA GLU A 305 6.38 31.59 -0.87
C GLU A 305 6.55 32.60 0.26
N ARG A 306 7.80 32.82 0.68
CA ARG A 306 8.14 33.77 1.74
C ARG A 306 7.67 35.18 1.38
N GLU A 307 7.88 35.58 0.13
CA GLU A 307 7.51 36.90 -0.38
C GLU A 307 6.02 37.15 -0.20
N GLU A 308 5.18 36.13 -0.41
CA GLU A 308 3.73 36.22 -0.26
C GLU A 308 3.31 36.31 1.20
N TRP A 309 3.93 35.50 2.06
CA TRP A 309 3.73 35.57 3.50
C TRP A 309 4.10 36.95 4.08
N GLU A 310 5.27 37.48 3.71
CA GLU A 310 5.75 38.78 4.16
C GLU A 310 4.89 39.96 3.66
N LYS A 311 4.28 39.82 2.47
CA LYS A 311 3.28 40.77 1.93
C LYS A 311 1.95 40.78 2.69
N GLY A 312 1.73 39.86 3.64
CA GLY A 312 0.48 39.76 4.39
C GLY A 312 -0.62 38.98 3.66
N THR A 313 -0.25 38.08 2.74
CA THR A 313 -1.19 37.18 2.08
C THR A 313 -1.97 36.36 3.11
N THR A 314 -3.28 36.25 2.91
CA THR A 314 -4.15 35.47 3.81
C THR A 314 -4.32 34.07 3.27
N PHE A 315 -3.96 33.09 4.11
CA PHE A 315 -4.12 31.67 3.85
C PHE A 315 -5.25 31.12 4.70
N VAL A 316 -6.12 30.31 4.11
CA VAL A 316 -7.30 29.76 4.80
C VAL A 316 -7.27 28.24 4.72
N CYS A 317 -7.31 27.58 5.87
CA CYS A 317 -7.60 26.15 5.95
C CYS A 317 -9.11 25.97 6.10
N THR A 318 -9.72 25.29 5.14
CA THR A 318 -11.14 24.89 5.16
C THR A 318 -11.21 23.41 5.50
N VAL A 319 -11.98 23.07 6.53
CA VAL A 319 -12.19 21.69 6.99
C VAL A 319 -13.66 21.34 6.82
N VAL A 320 -13.95 20.23 6.15
CA VAL A 320 -15.31 19.74 5.89
C VAL A 320 -15.51 18.43 6.64
N HIS A 321 -16.50 18.39 7.53
CA HIS A 321 -16.77 17.24 8.40
C HIS A 321 -18.24 17.20 8.84
N GLU A 322 -18.81 16.00 8.94
CA GLU A 322 -20.24 15.83 9.22
C GLU A 322 -20.68 16.37 10.59
N GLY A 323 -19.77 16.35 11.57
CA GLY A 323 -20.03 16.83 12.93
C GLY A 323 -20.07 18.34 13.09
N LEU A 324 -19.72 19.12 12.06
CA LEU A 324 -19.78 20.57 12.10
C LEU A 324 -21.22 21.06 11.83
N PRO A 325 -21.70 22.12 12.51
CA PRO A 325 -23.07 22.62 12.32
C PRO A 325 -23.37 23.00 10.86
N LEU A 326 -22.41 23.63 10.18
CA LEU A 326 -22.49 24.00 8.77
C LEU A 326 -21.81 22.98 7.86
N ARG A 327 -21.40 21.81 8.38
CA ARG A 327 -20.59 20.79 7.68
C ARG A 327 -19.20 21.23 7.24
N PHE A 328 -18.84 22.50 7.43
CA PHE A 328 -17.49 23.01 7.24
C PHE A 328 -17.12 24.09 8.26
N VAL A 329 -15.83 24.36 8.41
CA VAL A 329 -15.26 25.45 9.20
C VAL A 329 -14.03 26.00 8.49
N GLN A 330 -13.81 27.30 8.58
CA GLN A 330 -12.65 27.97 8.02
C GLN A 330 -11.83 28.63 9.11
N ARG A 331 -10.51 28.58 8.95
CA ARG A 331 -9.55 29.29 9.78
C ARG A 331 -8.55 29.98 8.89
N SER A 332 -8.38 31.26 9.10
CA SER A 332 -7.45 32.11 8.34
C SER A 332 -6.20 32.39 9.16
N LEU A 333 -5.07 32.48 8.46
CA LEU A 333 -3.79 32.87 9.00
C LEU A 333 -3.12 33.85 8.04
N HIS A 334 -2.55 34.90 8.61
CA HIS A 334 -1.72 35.89 7.93
C HIS A 334 -0.60 36.29 8.88
N ARG A 335 0.40 36.99 8.36
CA ARG A 335 1.50 37.52 9.17
C ARG A 335 0.97 38.56 10.17
N ASN A 336 1.11 38.26 11.46
CA ASN A 336 0.85 39.22 12.52
C ASN A 336 2.15 39.96 12.87
N PRO A 337 2.20 41.31 12.84
CA PRO A 337 3.40 42.08 13.17
C PRO A 337 3.89 41.97 14.62
N GLY A 338 3.21 41.20 15.47
CA GLY A 338 3.42 41.15 16.92
C GLY A 338 3.82 39.79 17.48
N ASN A 339 4.30 38.86 16.63
CA ASN A 339 4.71 37.52 17.05
C ASN A 339 6.05 37.13 16.42
#